data_AF-H1VT44-F1
#
_entry.id   AF-H1VT44-F1
#
_cell.length_a   1.000
_cell.length_b   1.000
_cell.length_c   1.000
_cell.angle_alpha   90.00
_cell.angle_beta   90.00
_cell.angle_gamma   90.00
#
_symmetry.space_group_name_H-M   'P 1'
#
loop_
_entity.id
_entity.type
_entity.pdbx_description
1 polymer ?
#
loop_
_entity_poly.entity_id
_entity_poly.type
_entity_poly.pdbx_seq_one_letter_code
_entity_poly.pdbx_strand_id
1 'polypeptide(L)'
;MRIAASGLVRGRQAFDFGECADPSIQFAEGLDGRAEASFGPAGDFDHGSAQNINIISGFICGQLGSRCQADEAAVAACEQGQADAQGLEGQEAADAFNSALGL
;
A
#
# COMPACT_ATOMS: atom_id res chain seq x y z
N MET A 1 17.51 3.62 -40.62
CA MET A 1 17.53 2.68 -39.49
C MET A 1 17.86 3.45 -38.22
N ARG A 2 16.86 3.86 -37.43
CA ARG A 2 17.08 4.37 -36.06
C ARG A 2 16.05 3.72 -35.15
N ILE A 3 16.58 2.73 -34.45
CA ILE A 3 16.16 1.96 -33.28
C ILE A 3 14.93 2.54 -32.56
N ALA A 4 13.89 1.71 -32.46
CA ALA A 4 12.77 1.88 -31.57
C ALA A 4 13.23 1.75 -30.11
N ALA A 5 12.92 2.74 -29.27
CA ALA A 5 12.99 2.58 -27.83
C ALA A 5 11.75 1.78 -27.38
N SER A 6 11.90 0.46 -27.30
CA SER A 6 11.03 -0.38 -26.49
C SER A 6 11.25 -0.01 -25.02
N GLY A 7 10.53 1.01 -24.56
CA GLY A 7 10.32 1.22 -23.13
C GLY A 7 9.51 0.03 -22.61
N LEU A 8 10.07 -0.67 -21.62
CA LEU A 8 9.42 -1.74 -20.89
C LEU A 8 7.98 -1.36 -20.57
N VAL A 9 7.03 -2.23 -20.94
CA VAL A 9 5.70 -2.24 -20.35
C VAL A 9 5.90 -2.65 -18.89
N ARG A 10 6.29 -1.68 -18.05
CA ARG A 10 5.85 -1.68 -16.65
C ARG A 10 4.33 -1.68 -16.77
N GLY A 11 3.68 -2.76 -16.31
CA GLY A 11 2.22 -2.76 -16.18
C GLY A 11 1.85 -1.42 -15.58
N ARG A 12 0.97 -0.66 -16.24
CA ARG A 12 0.57 0.64 -15.72
C ARG A 12 0.03 0.37 -14.32
N GLN A 13 0.79 0.76 -13.28
CA GLN A 13 0.25 0.88 -11.94
C GLN A 13 -1.06 1.66 -12.11
N ALA A 14 -2.15 1.16 -11.54
CA ALA A 14 -3.46 1.78 -11.72
C ALA A 14 -3.46 3.27 -11.29
N PHE A 15 -2.54 3.60 -10.38
CA PHE A 15 -2.37 4.92 -9.77
C PHE A 15 -0.89 5.35 -9.78
N ASP A 16 -0.65 6.67 -9.73
CA ASP A 16 0.67 7.26 -9.53
C ASP A 16 0.91 7.55 -8.04
N PHE A 17 1.77 6.77 -7.41
CA PHE A 17 2.15 6.91 -6.01
C PHE A 17 3.23 7.96 -5.76
N GLY A 18 3.65 8.69 -6.79
CA GLY A 18 4.67 9.73 -6.70
C GLY A 18 6.06 9.16 -6.42
N GLU A 19 6.72 9.67 -5.37
CA GLU A 19 8.08 9.25 -4.98
C GLU A 19 8.12 7.88 -4.29
N CYS A 20 6.99 7.36 -3.83
CA CYS A 20 6.90 6.06 -3.18
C CYS A 20 6.62 4.95 -4.21
N ALA A 21 7.15 3.75 -3.97
CA ALA A 21 7.11 2.67 -4.95
C ALA A 21 5.97 1.68 -4.70
N ASP A 22 5.73 1.33 -3.43
CA ASP A 22 4.84 0.23 -3.07
C ASP A 22 4.08 0.55 -1.77
N PRO A 23 2.83 1.02 -1.87
CA PRO A 23 1.98 1.28 -0.70
C PRO A 23 1.28 0.02 -0.17
N SER A 24 1.63 -1.19 -0.61
CA SER A 24 0.93 -2.40 -0.14
C SER A 24 1.16 -2.71 1.34
N ILE A 25 0.18 -3.40 1.91
CA ILE A 25 0.19 -3.94 3.27
C ILE A 25 0.32 -5.46 3.21
N GLN A 26 1.16 -6.01 4.09
CA GLN A 26 1.25 -7.43 4.37
C GLN A 26 0.62 -7.78 5.72
N PHE A 27 0.10 -9.01 5.86
CA PHE A 27 -0.34 -9.59 7.12
C PHE A 27 0.43 -10.89 7.38
N ALA A 28 1.24 -10.92 8.43
CA ALA A 28 2.09 -12.07 8.73
C ALA A 28 2.43 -12.19 10.22
N GLU A 29 2.75 -13.41 10.64
CA GLU A 29 3.39 -13.69 11.93
C GLU A 29 4.87 -13.27 11.90
N GLY A 30 5.42 -12.93 13.06
CA GLY A 30 6.85 -12.63 13.19
C GLY A 30 7.26 -11.21 12.79
N LEU A 31 6.35 -10.37 12.28
CA LEU A 31 6.65 -8.97 11.98
C LEU A 31 7.03 -8.23 13.26
N ASP A 32 8.19 -7.56 13.25
CA ASP A 32 8.83 -6.93 14.41
C ASP A 32 8.98 -7.86 15.63
N GLY A 33 9.14 -9.16 15.39
CA GLY A 33 9.31 -10.16 16.45
C GLY A 33 8.04 -10.47 17.24
N ARG A 34 6.86 -10.05 16.76
CA ARG A 34 5.57 -10.43 17.37
C ARG A 34 5.27 -11.92 17.16
N ALA A 35 4.69 -12.55 18.18
CA ALA A 35 4.24 -13.93 18.08
C ALA A 35 2.93 -14.00 17.27
N GLU A 36 2.03 -13.06 17.52
CA GLU A 36 0.77 -12.93 16.81
C GLU A 36 0.97 -12.31 15.42
N ALA A 37 0.11 -12.71 14.48
CA ALA A 37 0.06 -12.07 13.17
C ALA A 37 -0.32 -10.58 13.28
N SER A 38 0.31 -9.76 12.44
CA SER A 38 0.10 -8.32 12.44
C SER A 38 0.22 -7.76 11.03
N PHE A 39 -0.25 -6.53 10.86
CA PHE A 39 -0.12 -5.76 9.63
C PHE A 39 1.18 -4.98 9.63
N GLY A 40 1.83 -4.88 8.49
CA GLY A 40 2.96 -3.99 8.28
C GLY A 40 3.04 -3.52 6.83
N PRO A 41 3.79 -2.46 6.54
CA PRO A 41 4.08 -2.12 5.16
C PRO A 41 4.86 -3.25 4.48
N ALA A 42 4.52 -3.59 3.25
CA ALA A 42 5.30 -4.53 2.44
C ALA A 42 6.35 -3.80 1.59
N GLY A 43 6.12 -2.51 1.30
CA GLY A 43 6.99 -1.65 0.49
C GLY A 43 7.87 -0.68 1.26
N ASP A 44 8.12 0.49 0.67
CA ASP A 44 9.14 1.47 1.08
C ASP A 44 8.70 2.48 2.16
N PHE A 45 7.92 1.99 3.11
CA PHE A 45 7.31 2.76 4.18
C PHE A 45 7.92 2.36 5.53
N ASP A 46 8.55 3.32 6.22
CA ASP A 46 9.21 3.09 7.51
C ASP A 46 8.21 3.23 8.67
N HIS A 47 7.52 2.12 8.97
CA HIS A 47 6.60 2.01 10.09
C HIS A 47 6.60 0.59 10.66
N GLY A 48 6.51 0.46 11.98
CA GLY A 48 6.42 -0.84 12.65
C GLY A 48 5.08 -1.53 12.43
N SER A 49 5.01 -2.81 12.80
CA SER A 49 3.81 -3.63 12.66
C SER A 49 2.75 -3.30 13.71
N ALA A 50 1.48 -3.42 13.32
CA ALA A 50 0.32 -3.19 14.17
C ALA A 50 -0.72 -4.30 13.99
N GLN A 51 -1.42 -4.67 15.06
CA GLN A 51 -2.53 -5.63 14.97
C GLN A 51 -3.83 -5.01 14.44
N ASN A 52 -3.88 -3.68 14.32
CA ASN A 52 -5.02 -2.96 13.78
C ASN A 52 -4.67 -2.38 12.40
N ILE A 53 -5.37 -2.85 11.37
CA ILE A 53 -5.17 -2.44 9.98
C ILE A 53 -5.23 -0.91 9.80
N ASN A 54 -6.12 -0.22 10.53
CA ASN A 54 -6.31 1.22 10.42
C ASN A 54 -5.05 2.04 10.77
N ILE A 55 -4.15 1.48 11.58
CA ILE A 55 -2.89 2.15 11.93
C ILE A 55 -1.96 2.16 10.71
N ILE A 56 -1.84 1.02 10.02
CA ILE A 56 -0.93 0.88 8.88
C ILE A 56 -1.51 1.56 7.64
N SER A 57 -2.78 1.34 7.32
CA SER A 57 -3.44 1.97 6.16
C SER A 57 -3.49 3.48 6.31
N GLY A 58 -3.85 4.01 7.48
CA GLY A 58 -3.85 5.46 7.73
C GLY A 58 -2.45 6.09 7.63
N PHE A 59 -1.41 5.40 8.11
CA PHE A 59 -0.04 5.86 7.93
C PHE A 59 0.34 5.93 6.45
N ILE A 60 0.10 4.84 5.70
CA ILE A 60 0.44 4.76 4.28
C ILE A 60 -0.30 5.84 3.48
N CYS A 61 -1.61 6.01 3.65
CA CYS A 61 -2.37 7.03 2.93
C CYS A 61 -1.91 8.45 3.28
N GLY A 62 -1.60 8.70 4.55
CA GLY A 62 -1.04 9.99 4.98
C GLY A 62 0.33 10.27 4.35
N GLN A 63 1.19 9.26 4.23
CA GLN A 63 2.48 9.37 3.55
C GLN A 63 2.33 9.57 2.04
N LEU A 64 1.36 8.89 1.40
CA LEU A 64 1.07 9.09 -0.03
C LEU A 64 0.73 10.56 -0.34
N GLY A 65 -0.16 11.17 0.43
CA GLY A 65 -0.54 12.57 0.23
C GLY A 65 0.52 13.60 0.68
N SER A 66 1.50 13.19 1.48
CA SER A 66 2.55 14.09 2.01
C SER A 66 3.93 13.76 1.44
N ARG A 67 4.67 12.86 2.06
CA ARG A 67 6.04 12.50 1.64
C ARG A 67 6.11 12.09 0.16
N CYS A 68 5.17 11.25 -0.29
CA CYS A 68 5.25 10.66 -1.61
C CYS A 68 4.79 11.62 -2.71
N GLN A 69 4.01 12.66 -2.38
CA GLN A 69 3.39 13.55 -3.36
C GLN A 69 2.62 12.77 -4.46
N ALA A 70 1.89 11.73 -4.05
CA ALA A 70 1.06 10.93 -4.94
C ALA A 70 -0.07 11.77 -5.55
N ASP A 71 -0.62 11.32 -6.68
CA ASP A 71 -1.74 12.01 -7.29
C ASP A 71 -3.03 11.89 -6.44
N GLU A 72 -3.98 12.81 -6.66
CA GLU A 72 -5.22 12.85 -5.87
C GLU A 72 -6.04 11.56 -6.01
N ALA A 73 -5.95 10.88 -7.17
CA ALA A 73 -6.67 9.63 -7.42
C ALA A 73 -6.09 8.47 -6.58
N ALA A 74 -4.76 8.41 -6.45
CA ALA A 74 -4.05 7.45 -5.63
C ALA A 74 -4.38 7.64 -4.14
N VAL A 75 -4.39 8.89 -3.67
CA VAL A 75 -4.76 9.22 -2.29
C VAL A 75 -6.21 8.82 -2.01
N ALA A 76 -7.14 9.16 -2.91
CA ALA A 76 -8.55 8.79 -2.78
C ALA A 76 -8.75 7.26 -2.81
N ALA A 77 -8.03 6.54 -3.68
CA ALA A 77 -8.05 5.08 -3.72
C ALA A 77 -7.49 4.45 -2.43
N CYS A 78 -6.45 5.05 -1.85
CA CYS A 78 -5.91 4.62 -0.56
C CYS A 78 -6.93 4.81 0.57
N GLU A 79 -7.57 5.99 0.63
CA GLU A 79 -8.61 6.27 1.63
C GLU A 79 -9.81 5.32 1.49
N GLN A 80 -10.19 4.97 0.25
CA GLN A 80 -11.21 3.94 -0.01
C GLN A 80 -10.74 2.56 0.47
N GLY A 81 -9.49 2.17 0.17
CA GLY A 81 -8.92 0.91 0.65
C GLY A 81 -8.86 0.82 2.18
N GLN A 82 -8.57 1.94 2.86
CA GLN A 82 -8.65 2.01 4.31
C GLN A 82 -10.08 1.78 4.81
N ALA A 83 -11.09 2.37 4.15
CA ALA A 83 -12.49 2.16 4.49
C ALA A 83 -12.96 0.72 4.20
N ASP A 84 -12.53 0.13 3.09
CA ASP A 84 -12.88 -1.24 2.70
C ASP A 84 -12.27 -2.28 3.64
N ALA A 85 -11.06 -2.03 4.13
CA ALA A 85 -10.41 -2.87 5.13
C ALA A 85 -11.02 -2.73 6.54
N GLN A 86 -11.81 -1.67 6.79
CA GLN A 86 -12.35 -1.40 8.12
C GLN A 86 -13.35 -2.49 8.54
N GLY A 87 -13.04 -3.16 9.66
CA GLY A 87 -13.89 -4.22 10.22
C GLY A 87 -13.63 -5.61 9.62
N LEU A 88 -12.73 -5.72 8.66
CA LEU A 88 -12.16 -7.00 8.22
C LEU A 88 -10.99 -7.40 9.14
N GLU A 89 -10.65 -8.69 9.12
CA GLU A 89 -9.58 -9.24 9.94
C GLU A 89 -8.52 -9.96 9.08
N GLY A 90 -7.31 -10.02 9.60
CA GLY A 90 -6.21 -10.76 9.01
C GLY A 90 -5.93 -10.45 7.53
N GLN A 91 -5.59 -11.48 6.76
CA GLN A 91 -5.21 -11.33 5.36
C GLN A 91 -6.30 -10.66 4.51
N GLU A 92 -7.58 -10.90 4.83
CA GLU A 92 -8.70 -10.30 4.10
C GLU A 92 -8.68 -8.76 4.19
N ALA A 93 -8.32 -8.20 5.35
CA ALA A 93 -8.20 -6.76 5.51
C ALA A 93 -7.03 -6.17 4.69
N ALA A 94 -5.89 -6.88 4.63
CA ALA A 94 -4.76 -6.47 3.81
C ALA A 94 -5.10 -6.54 2.31
N ASP A 95 -5.77 -7.61 1.88
CA ASP A 95 -6.19 -7.82 0.50
C ASP A 95 -7.20 -6.75 0.06
N ALA A 96 -8.17 -6.40 0.91
CA ALA A 96 -9.14 -5.34 0.61
C ALA A 96 -8.45 -3.99 0.37
N PHE A 97 -7.50 -3.62 1.25
CA PHE A 97 -6.72 -2.40 1.09
C PHE A 97 -5.88 -2.41 -0.21
N ASN A 98 -5.13 -3.49 -0.45
CA ASN A 98 -4.26 -3.60 -1.64
C ASN A 98 -5.06 -3.59 -2.94
N SER A 99 -6.23 -4.25 -2.95
CA SER A 99 -7.11 -4.31 -4.12
C SER A 99 -7.63 -2.93 -4.54
N ALA A 100 -7.93 -2.05 -3.57
CA ALA A 100 -8.37 -0.68 -3.86
C ALA A 100 -7.28 0.15 -4.57
N LEU A 101 -6.01 -0.17 -4.32
CA LEU A 101 -4.84 0.44 -4.96
C LEU A 101 -4.40 -0.28 -6.25
N GLY A 102 -5.10 -1.36 -6.63
CA GLY A 102 -4.80 -2.14 -7.83
C GLY A 102 -3.49 -2.95 -7.72
N LEU A 103 -3.14 -3.39 -6.51
CA LEU A 103 -1.93 -4.17 -6.19
C LEU A 103 -2.22 -5.67 -6.02
#